data_AF-A0A101XMZ4-F1
#
_entry.id   AF-A0A101XMZ4-F1
#
_cell.length_a   1.000
_cell.length_b   1.000
_cell.length_c   1.000
_cell.angle_alpha   90.00
_cell.angle_beta   90.00
_cell.angle_gamma   90.00
#
_symmetry.space_group_name_H-M   'P 1'
#
loop_
_entity.id
_entity.type
_entity.pdbx_description
1 polymer ?
#
loop_
_entity_poly.entity_id
_entity_poly.type
_entity_poly.pdbx_seq_one_letter_code
_entity_poly.pdbx_strand_id
1 'polypeptide(L)' 'MARPFRIHDHVNLLGEDGIVNDVAILFTEVIKGDGSRVLIPNNSIIGNKIYILPKQQPQRQQQQK' A
#
# COMPACT_ATOMS: atom_id res chain seq x y z
N MET A 1 -0.25 9.83 -18.05
CA MET A 1 0.01 8.42 -17.68
C MET A 1 -0.71 8.11 -16.39
N ALA A 2 -1.36 6.95 -16.27
CA ALA A 2 -2.10 6.60 -15.06
C ALA A 2 -1.14 6.30 -13.91
N ARG A 3 -1.37 6.91 -12.74
CA ARG A 3 -0.66 6.61 -11.48
C ARG A 3 -1.73 6.14 -10.48
N PRO A 4 -1.97 4.82 -10.39
CA PRO A 4 -3.10 4.29 -9.63
C PRO A 4 -2.95 4.47 -8.12
N PHE A 5 -1.74 4.57 -7.59
CA PHE A 5 -1.45 4.82 -6.17
C PHE A 5 -0.17 5.64 -6.00
N ARG A 6 0.06 6.13 -4.78
CA ARG A 6 1.22 6.91 -4.36
C ARG A 6 1.84 6.31 -3.11
N ILE A 7 3.07 6.74 -2.81
CA ILE A 7 3.70 6.48 -1.51
C ILE A 7 2.76 6.99 -0.40
N HIS A 8 2.66 6.23 0.68
CA HIS A 8 1.73 6.39 1.81
C HIS A 8 0.25 6.04 1.55
N ASP A 9 -0.12 5.55 0.37
CA ASP A 9 -1.44 4.97 0.18
C ASP A 9 -1.51 3.57 0.83
N HIS A 10 -2.65 3.26 1.46
CA HIS A 10 -2.97 1.91 1.90
C HIS A 10 -3.58 1.15 0.72
N VAL A 11 -2.97 0.04 0.35
CA VAL A 11 -3.33 -0.73 -0.83
C VAL A 11 -3.39 -2.22 -0.50
N ASN A 12 -4.12 -2.96 -1.33
CA ASN A 12 -3.94 -4.39 -1.45
C ASN A 12 -3.50 -4.72 -2.89
N LEU A 13 -2.28 -5.22 -3.02
CA LEU A 13 -1.65 -5.59 -4.29
C LEU A 13 -1.40 -7.09 -4.29
N LEU A 14 -2.08 -7.84 -5.16
CA LEU A 14 -1.90 -9.29 -5.30
C LEU A 14 -2.12 -10.09 -4.00
N GLY A 15 -2.98 -9.60 -3.10
CA GLY A 15 -3.20 -10.20 -1.78
C GLY A 15 -2.34 -9.60 -0.67
N GLU A 16 -1.38 -8.74 -1.01
CA GLU A 16 -0.51 -8.05 -0.06
C GLU A 16 -1.13 -6.73 0.40
N ASP A 17 -1.68 -6.75 1.61
CA ASP A 17 -2.21 -5.57 2.30
C ASP A 17 -1.10 -4.79 2.99
N GLY A 18 -1.02 -3.48 2.73
CA GLY A 18 -0.07 -2.62 3.43
C GLY A 18 0.06 -1.21 2.85
N ILE A 19 1.00 -0.46 3.43
CA ILE A 19 1.28 0.91 3.02
C ILE A 19 2.40 0.92 1.98
N VAL A 20 2.17 1.61 0.86
CA VAL A 20 3.20 1.82 -0.16
C VAL A 20 4.33 2.65 0.43
N ASN A 21 5.54 2.11 0.45
CA ASN A 21 6.73 2.79 0.97
C ASN A 21 7.59 3.39 -0.13
N ASP A 22 7.74 2.68 -1.26
CA ASP A 22 8.49 3.16 -2.42
C ASP A 22 7.93 2.60 -3.73
N VAL A 23 8.15 3.34 -4.82
CA VAL A 23 7.79 2.93 -6.19
C VAL A 23 9.01 3.16 -7.10
N ALA A 24 9.84 2.13 -7.22
CA ALA A 24 11.01 2.12 -8.07
C ALA A 24 10.67 1.70 -9.51
N ILE A 25 11.69 1.67 -10.38
CA ILE A 25 11.53 1.32 -11.81
C ILE A 25 10.99 -0.11 -11.99
N LEU A 26 11.51 -1.07 -11.23
CA LEU A 26 11.19 -2.49 -11.39
C LEU A 26 10.27 -3.05 -10.30
N PHE A 27 10.30 -2.47 -9.10
CA PHE A 27 9.58 -2.98 -7.94
C PHE A 27 8.84 -1.86 -7.21
N THR A 28 7.72 -2.23 -6.59
CA THR A 28 7.02 -1.43 -5.59
C THR A 28 7.25 -2.07 -4.21
N GLU A 29 7.66 -1.28 -3.23
CA GLU A 29 7.83 -1.72 -1.84
C GLU A 29 6.56 -1.40 -1.03
N VAL A 30 6.02 -2.40 -0.34
CA VAL A 30 4.89 -2.26 0.57
C VAL A 30 5.28 -2.76 1.96
N ILE A 31 4.94 -1.99 2.99
CA ILE A 31 5.11 -2.37 4.40
C ILE A 31 3.77 -2.94 4.89
N LYS A 32 3.78 -4.20 5.31
CA LYS A 32 2.60 -4.89 5.82
C LYS A 32 2.32 -4.49 7.27
N GLY A 33 1.13 -4.84 7.77
CA GLY A 33 0.73 -4.55 9.15
C GLY A 33 1.61 -5.21 10.23
N ASP A 34 2.32 -6.29 9.91
CA ASP A 34 3.28 -6.96 10.81
C ASP A 34 4.69 -6.33 10.78
N GLY A 35 4.89 -5.28 9.98
CA GLY A 35 6.18 -4.62 9.79
C GLY A 35 7.11 -5.29 8.78
N SER A 36 6.72 -6.43 8.20
CA SER A 36 7.48 -7.05 7.11
C SER A 36 7.39 -6.23 5.83
N ARG A 37 8.39 -6.40 4.97
CA ARG A 37 8.51 -5.70 3.68
C ARG A 37 8.26 -6.67 2.55
N VAL A 38 7.45 -6.27 1.58
CA VAL A 38 7.28 -7.01 0.33
C VAL A 38 7.70 -6.15 -0.85
N LEU A 39 8.49 -6.77 -1.75
CA LEU A 39 8.92 -6.18 -3.01
C LEU A 39 8.14 -6.84 -4.14
N ILE A 40 7.28 -6.07 -4.78
CA ILE A 40 6.38 -6.58 -5.82
C ILE A 40 6.88 -6.08 -7.18
N PRO A 41 7.18 -6.97 -8.15
CA PRO A 41 7.50 -6.57 -9.51
C PRO A 41 6.37 -5.73 -10.13
N ASN A 42 6.72 -4.60 -10.74
CA ASN A 42 5.72 -3.67 -11.30
C ASN A 42 4.89 -4.30 -12.43
N ASN A 43 5.50 -5.22 -13.20
CA ASN A 43 4.80 -5.96 -14.26
C ASN A 43 3.71 -6.90 -13.71
N SER A 44 3.89 -7.45 -12.50
CA SER A 44 2.88 -8.25 -11.81
C SER A 44 1.70 -7.40 -11.34
N ILE A 45 1.92 -6.13 -10.99
CA ILE A 45 0.87 -5.21 -10.53
C ILE A 45 -0.03 -4.78 -11.71
N ILE A 46 0.58 -4.32 -12.81
CA ILE A 46 -0.14 -3.74 -13.96
C ILE A 46 -1.12 -4.74 -14.59
N GLY A 47 -0.79 -6.03 -14.57
CA GLY A 47 -1.64 -7.10 -15.12
C GLY A 47 -2.80 -7.53 -14.22
N ASN A 48 -2.96 -6.95 -13.03
CA ASN A 48 -3.91 -7.42 -12.02
C ASN A 48 -4.76 -6.29 -11.44
N LYS A 49 -5.79 -6.67 -10.67
CA LYS A 49 -6.63 -5.72 -9.93
C LYS A 49 -5.80 -5.01 -8.85
N ILE A 50 -6.03 -3.71 -8.72
CA ILE A 50 -5.40 -2.85 -7.70
C ILE A 50 -6.51 -2.36 -6.77
N TYR A 51 -6.42 -2.68 -5.48
CA TYR A 51 -7.35 -2.17 -4.47
C TYR A 51 -6.70 -1.00 -3.74
N ILE A 52 -7.31 0.17 -3.81
CA ILE A 52 -6.92 1.35 -3.03
C ILE A 52 -7.86 1.39 -1.82
N LEU A 53 -7.30 1.24 -0.64
CA LEU A 53 -8.08 1.13 0.59
C LEU A 53 -8.28 2.52 1.20
N PRO A 54 -9.44 2.78 1.83
CA PRO A 54 -9.67 4.05 2.50
C PRO A 54 -8.62 4.23 3.59
N LYS A 55 -8.06 5.45 3.67
CA LYS A 55 -7.15 5.82 4.77
C LYS A 55 -7.86 5.52 6.08
N GLN A 56 -7.34 4.57 6.85
CA GLN A 56 -7.80 4.37 8.22
C GLN A 56 -7.61 5.71 8.92
N GLN A 57 -8.72 6.40 9.21
CA GLN A 57 -8.65 7.59 10.05
C GLN A 57 -7.99 7.12 11.34
N PRO A 58 -6.90 7.75 11.80
CA PRO A 58 -6.37 7.44 13.11
C PRO A 58 -7.54 7.59 14.06
N GLN A 59 -7.94 6.48 14.70
CA GLN A 59 -8.95 6.49 15.74
C GLN A 59 -8.47 7.55 16.73
N ARG A 60 -9.13 8.73 16.73
CA ARG A 60 -8.89 9.76 17.73
C ARG A 60 -9.08 9.03 19.04
N GLN A 61 -7.96 8.81 19.74
CA GLN A 61 -7.95 8.30 21.09
C GLN A 61 -8.99 9.10 21.86
N GLN A 62 -10.10 8.44 22.16
CA GLN A 62 -10.97 8.81 23.26
C GLN A 62 -10.13 8.63 24.53
N GLN A 63 -9.23 9.58 24.78
CA GLN A 63 -8.78 9.88 26.12
C GLN A 63 -9.50 11.17 26.51
N GLN A 64 -10.78 10.99 26.79
CA GLN A 64 -11.44 11.80 27.82
C GLN A 64 -10.77 11.45 29.14
N LYS A 65 -10.14 12.45 29.76
CA LYS A 65 -10.23 12.65 31.20
C LYS A 65 -10.50 14.12 31.46
#